data_AF-A0A4P0XJV5-F1
#
_entry.id   AF-A0A4P0XJV5-F1
#
_cell.length_a   1.000
_cell.length_b   1.000
_cell.length_c   1.000
_cell.angle_alpha   90.00
_cell.angle_beta   90.00
_cell.angle_gamma   90.00
#
_symmetry.space_group_name_H-M   'P 1'
#
loop_
_entity.id
_entity.type
_entity.pdbx_description
1 polymer ?
#
loop_
_entity_poly.entity_id
_entity_poly.type
_entity_poly.pdbx_seq_one_letter_code
_entity_poly.pdbx_strand_id
1 'polypeptide(L)' 'MTVEYTVIEKVPSAEAFCHLRVAAGMSPRPLEGARAGLPHSCLWRTYPLAGDADRDGTHRRRRRD' A
#
# COMPACT_ATOMS: atom_id res chain seq x y z
N MET A 1 -11.65 17.89 3.64
CA MET A 1 -11.84 16.63 2.88
C MET A 1 -11.29 15.51 3.73
N THR A 2 -12.12 14.60 4.22
CA THR A 2 -11.66 13.40 4.92
C THR A 2 -11.33 12.36 3.87
N VAL A 3 -10.06 11.96 3.80
CA VAL A 3 -9.64 10.86 2.92
C VAL A 3 -9.93 9.56 3.67
N GLU A 4 -10.91 8.81 3.20
CA GLU A 4 -11.18 7.46 3.72
C GLU A 4 -10.00 6.57 3.36
N TYR A 5 -9.31 6.04 4.37
CA TYR A 5 -8.23 5.06 4.18
C TYR A 5 -8.60 3.77 4.89
N THR A 6 -8.42 2.65 4.20
CA THR A 6 -8.53 1.33 4.83
C THR A 6 -7.17 0.95 5.36
N VAL A 7 -7.09 0.56 6.64
CA VAL A 7 -5.85 0.03 7.19
C VAL A 7 -5.80 -1.46 6.92
N ILE A 8 -4.78 -1.88 6.18
CA ILE A 8 -4.49 -3.30 5.97
C ILE A 8 -3.44 -3.71 7.00
N GLU A 9 -3.72 -4.81 7.72
CA GLU A 9 -2.84 -5.48 8.69
C GLU A 9 -2.17 -6.76 8.08
N LYS A 10 -1.77 -6.72 6.79
CA LYS A 10 -0.78 -7.60 6.12
C LYS A 10 0.59 -7.01 5.65
N VAL A 11 1.73 -7.63 6.05
CA VAL A 11 3.11 -7.22 5.70
C VAL A 11 3.25 -7.02 4.19
N PRO A 12 3.76 -5.87 3.69
CA PRO A 12 4.04 -5.72 2.27
C PRO A 12 5.14 -6.70 1.84
N SER A 13 5.13 -7.09 0.57
CA SER A 13 6.29 -7.79 0.02
C SER A 13 7.53 -6.89 0.09
N ALA A 14 8.72 -7.51 0.11
CA ALA A 14 9.98 -6.77 0.11
C ALA A 14 10.11 -5.84 -1.12
N GLU A 15 9.59 -6.27 -2.27
CA GLU A 15 9.54 -5.47 -3.50
C GLU A 15 8.64 -4.26 -3.33
N ALA A 16 7.41 -4.45 -2.85
CA ALA A 16 6.47 -3.35 -2.61
C ALA A 16 7.06 -2.33 -1.61
N PHE A 17 7.72 -2.80 -0.55
CA PHE A 17 8.42 -1.92 0.40
C PHE A 17 9.53 -1.11 -0.27
N CYS A 18 10.40 -1.74 -1.06
CA CYS A 18 11.46 -1.05 -1.77
C CYS A 18 10.91 0.00 -2.76
N HIS A 19 9.88 -0.34 -3.52
CA HIS A 19 9.22 0.59 -4.44
C HIS A 19 8.58 1.79 -3.72
N LEU A 20 7.87 1.54 -2.61
CA LEU A 20 7.23 2.59 -1.82
C LEU A 20 8.24 3.58 -1.24
N ARG A 21 9.42 3.10 -0.80
CA ARG A 21 10.48 4.00 -0.31
C ARG A 21 10.92 5.01 -1.37
N VAL A 22 11.12 4.54 -2.60
CA VAL A 22 11.52 5.42 -3.71
C VAL A 22 10.39 6.37 -4.09
N ALA A 23 9.15 5.86 -4.21
CA ALA A 23 7.98 6.67 -4.52
C ALA A 23 7.71 7.76 -3.48
N ALA A 24 8.04 7.50 -2.21
CA ALA A 24 7.95 8.45 -1.12
C ALA A 24 9.17 9.40 -1.01
N GLY A 25 10.11 9.36 -1.96
CA GLY A 25 11.33 10.19 -1.93
C GLY A 25 12.33 9.81 -0.84
N MET A 26 12.19 8.62 -0.23
CA MET A 26 13.13 8.11 0.76
C MET A 26 14.33 7.45 0.09
N SER A 27 15.41 7.29 0.84
CA SER A 27 16.58 6.53 0.39
C SER A 27 16.20 5.09 0.00
N PRO A 28 16.67 4.59 -1.16
CA PRO A 28 16.43 3.21 -1.57
C PRO A 28 16.97 2.22 -0.53
N ARG A 29 16.28 1.08 -0.38
CA ARG A 29 16.80 -0.06 0.40
C ARG A 29 17.04 -1.25 -0.52
N PRO A 30 18.14 -2.00 -0.33
CA PRO A 30 18.39 -3.22 -1.09
C PRO A 30 17.35 -4.29 -0.72
N LEU A 31 16.95 -5.07 -1.73
CA LEU A 31 15.89 -6.08 -1.61
C LEU A 31 16.23 -7.16 -0.57
N GLU A 32 17.49 -7.59 -0.51
CA GLU A 32 17.96 -8.57 0.47
C GLU A 32 17.78 -8.07 1.91
N GLY A 33 18.18 -6.82 2.18
CA GLY A 33 17.99 -6.19 3.48
C GLY A 33 16.52 -5.99 3.85
N ALA A 34 15.66 -5.74 2.86
CA ALA A 34 14.21 -5.68 3.08
C ALA A 34 13.61 -7.06 3.40
N ARG A 35 14.03 -8.12 2.70
CA ARG A 35 13.59 -9.51 2.97
C ARG A 35 14.00 -9.97 4.37
N ALA A 36 15.22 -9.63 4.80
CA ALA A 36 15.69 -9.94 6.15
C ALA A 36 14.99 -9.08 7.22
N GLY A 37 14.79 -7.78 6.97
CA GLY A 37 14.30 -6.84 7.98
C GLY A 37 12.79 -6.84 8.20
N LEU A 38 11.98 -7.07 7.15
CA LEU A 38 10.51 -6.98 7.24
C LEU A 38 9.88 -7.97 8.23
N PRO A 39 10.29 -9.26 8.29
CA PRO A 39 9.74 -10.22 9.25
C PRO A 39 10.02 -9.85 10.71
N HIS A 40 11.05 -9.04 10.98
CA HIS A 40 11.43 -8.61 12.33
C HIS A 40 10.83 -7.26 12.73
N SER A 41 9.96 -6.67 11.90
CA SER A 41 9.27 -5.44 12.25
C SER A 41 8.11 -5.71 13.22
N CYS A 42 8.06 -4.96 14.32
CA CYS A 42 7.05 -5.16 15.38
C CYS A 42 5.64 -4.70 14.96
N LEU A 43 5.54 -3.74 14.03
CA LEU A 43 4.28 -3.19 13.55
C LEU A 43 4.48 -2.64 12.14
N TRP A 44 3.59 -2.99 11.23
CA TRP A 44 3.57 -2.44 9.87
C TRP A 44 2.09 -2.29 9.46
N ARG A 45 1.76 -1.24 8.69
CA ARG A 45 0.41 -0.92 8.20
C ARG A 45 0.53 -0.48 6.75
N THR A 46 -0.36 -0.94 5.88
CA THR A 46 -0.43 -0.49 4.47
C THR A 46 -1.78 0.17 4.22
N TYR A 47 -1.77 1.19 3.38
CA TYR A 47 -2.97 1.93 2.97
C TYR A 47 -3.15 1.73 1.47
N PRO A 48 -4.35 1.35 0.99
CA PRO A 48 -4.61 1.32 -0.44
C PRO A 48 -4.50 2.76 -0.96
N LEU A 49 -3.67 2.98 -1.98
CA LEU A 49 -3.68 4.24 -2.69
C LEU A 49 -5.01 4.31 -3.44
N ALA A 50 -5.67 5.48 -3.42
CA ALA A 50 -7.02 5.71 -3.94
C ALA A 50 -7.19 5.48 -5.47
N GLY A 51 -6.23 4.83 -6.14
CA GLY A 51 -6.26 4.43 -7.55
C GLY A 51 -6.28 2.92 -7.81
N ASP A 52 -6.11 2.06 -6.79
CA ASP A 52 -6.14 0.60 -6.97
C ASP A 52 -7.55 -0.01 -6.81
N ALA A 53 -8.51 0.77 -6.30
CA ALA A 53 -9.90 0.36 -6.13
C ALA A 53 -10.70 0.33 -7.47
N ASP A 54 -10.09 0.69 -8.59
CA ASP A 54 -10.76 0.85 -9.89
C ASP A 54 -10.44 -0.27 -10.91
N ARG A 55 -9.88 -1.41 -10.49
CA ARG A 55 -9.70 -2.57 -11.39
C ARG A 55 -10.83 -3.60 -11.35
N ASP A 56 -11.64 -3.62 -10.30
CA ASP A 56 -12.81 -4.49 -10.22
C ASP A 56 -14.08 -3.69 -10.50
N GLY A 57 -14.29 -3.39 -11.79
CA GLY A 57 -15.36 -2.52 -12.32
C GLY A 57 -16.79 -2.87 -11.90
N THR A 58 -17.17 -2.52 -10.68
CA THR A 58 -18.54 -2.67 -10.15
C THR A 58 -18.96 -1.50 -9.27
N HIS A 59 -18.92 -0.28 -9.81
CA HIS A 59 -19.80 0.78 -9.32
C HIS A 59 -20.74 1.24 -10.44
N ARG A 60 -21.81 0.46 -10.67
CA ARG A 60 -23.04 0.97 -11.29
C ARG A 60 -23.54 2.11 -10.41
N ARG A 61 -23.26 3.36 -10.81
CA ARG A 61 -23.92 4.55 -10.27
C ARG A 61 -25.41 4.41 -10.56
N ARG A 62 -26.20 4.03 -9.55
CA ARG A 62 -27.65 4.25 -9.60
C ARG A 62 -27.87 5.76 -9.58
N ARG A 63 -28.30 6.30 -10.71
CA ARG A 63 -28.94 7.61 -10.77
C ARG A 63 -30.14 7.57 -9.82
N ARG A 64 -30.18 8.47 -8.85
CA ARG A 64 -31.41 8.82 -8.15
C ARG A 64 -32.09 9.87 -9.02
N ASP A 65 -33.23 9.52 -9.59
CA ASP A 65 -34.26 10.49 -10.00
C ASP A 65 -34.94 11.06 -8.75
#